data_AF-A0A951ZIK2-F1
#
_entry.id   AF-A0A951ZIK2-F1
#
_cell.length_a   1.000
_cell.length_b   1.000
_cell.length_c   1.000
_cell.angle_alpha   90.00
_cell.angle_beta   90.00
_cell.angle_gamma   90.00
#
_symmetry.space_group_name_H-M   'P 1'
#
loop_
_entity.id
_entity.type
_entity.pdbx_description
1 polymer ?
#
loop_
_entity_poly.entity_id
_entity_poly.type
_entity_poly.pdbx_seq_one_letter_code
_entity_poly.pdbx_strand_id
1 'polypeptide(L)'
;MKYSLLDFKQVCAACHTIGKGRLVGPDLVGVTERRSEDWLLKFIKSSQSLVKSGDKTADSLFKAFNSVIMPDQAMDDAKIKDILAYITNQSGGSSTTTAVATENTETTTEVVPVEPGRWEVGQDLFVGKVRFDNGGPACNSCHNVSINGYISGGALAKDLTQAVSRLTGDGAKAFFAGTSLPMPQMQKSYAGRALTDQEVNDILAFLTYADEQAKTNPSDSIVGTRMLVGGILGVVALLALFTFIWIRRKKQTVNYSIFERQIHSN
;
A
#
# COMPACT_ATOMS: atom_id res chain seq x y z
N MET A 1 9.31 -33.74 5.40
CA MET A 1 9.01 -33.14 4.07
C MET A 1 7.57 -32.60 3.91
N LYS A 2 6.54 -33.09 4.63
CA LYS A 2 5.17 -32.51 4.50
C LYS A 2 5.05 -31.06 5.04
N TYR A 3 5.86 -30.68 6.02
CA TYR A 3 5.79 -29.37 6.67
C TYR A 3 6.32 -28.23 5.78
N SER A 4 7.45 -28.42 5.09
CA SER A 4 8.08 -27.37 4.26
C SER A 4 7.22 -26.92 3.07
N LEU A 5 6.43 -27.81 2.46
CA LEU A 5 5.48 -27.44 1.41
C LEU A 5 4.36 -26.53 1.92
N LEU A 6 3.82 -26.84 3.11
CA LEU A 6 2.74 -26.06 3.70
C LEU A 6 3.24 -24.67 4.10
N ASP A 7 4.41 -24.60 4.73
CA ASP A 7 5.03 -23.35 5.14
C ASP A 7 5.37 -22.46 3.92
N PHE A 8 5.91 -23.05 2.84
CA PHE A 8 6.16 -22.31 1.61
C PHE A 8 4.86 -21.78 0.98
N LYS A 9 3.82 -22.61 0.89
CA LYS A 9 2.53 -22.22 0.30
C LYS A 9 1.83 -21.11 1.09
N GLN A 10 1.92 -21.14 2.42
CA GLN A 10 1.23 -20.18 3.28
C GLN A 10 1.95 -18.83 3.39
N VAL A 11 3.28 -18.83 3.28
CA VAL A 11 4.10 -17.66 3.62
C VAL A 11 4.84 -17.08 2.42
N CYS A 12 5.37 -17.93 1.54
CA CYS A 12 6.29 -17.50 0.47
C CYS A 12 5.59 -17.40 -0.89
N ALA A 13 4.68 -18.33 -1.19
CA ALA A 13 4.06 -18.48 -2.50
C ALA A 13 3.14 -17.30 -2.91
N ALA A 14 2.69 -16.49 -1.95
CA ALA A 14 1.92 -15.28 -2.23
C ALA A 14 2.74 -14.21 -2.97
N CYS A 15 4.06 -14.18 -2.75
CA CYS A 15 4.94 -13.15 -3.32
C CYS A 15 5.97 -13.72 -4.28
N HIS A 16 6.36 -14.98 -4.11
CA HIS A 16 7.46 -15.62 -4.84
C HIS A 16 6.99 -16.80 -5.65
N THR A 17 7.61 -16.99 -6.82
CA THR A 17 7.46 -18.21 -7.61
C THR A 17 8.77 -19.02 -7.60
N ILE A 18 8.69 -20.25 -8.10
CA ILE A 18 9.85 -21.10 -8.38
C ILE A 18 9.78 -21.48 -9.87
N GLY A 19 10.64 -20.89 -10.67
CA GLY A 19 10.78 -21.16 -12.11
C GLY A 19 9.68 -20.57 -12.99
N LYS A 20 8.80 -19.73 -12.44
CA LYS A 20 7.72 -19.06 -13.19
C LYS A 20 7.97 -17.56 -13.38
N GLY A 21 9.13 -17.07 -12.96
CA GLY A 21 9.50 -15.66 -13.09
C GLY A 21 8.99 -14.77 -11.96
N ARG A 22 8.96 -13.46 -12.22
CA ARG A 22 8.63 -12.45 -11.21
C ARG A 22 7.13 -12.42 -10.94
N LEU A 23 6.77 -12.30 -9.66
CA LEU A 23 5.40 -12.01 -9.21
C LEU A 23 5.38 -10.67 -8.44
N VAL A 24 5.43 -10.71 -7.10
CA VAL A 24 5.67 -9.52 -6.25
C VAL A 24 7.16 -9.40 -5.91
N GLY A 25 7.77 -10.53 -5.54
CA GLY A 25 9.20 -10.68 -5.29
C GLY A 25 9.94 -11.41 -6.44
N PRO A 26 11.27 -11.57 -6.32
CA PRO A 26 12.09 -12.33 -7.28
C PRO A 26 11.71 -13.81 -7.32
N ASP A 27 11.98 -14.45 -8.46
CA ASP A 27 11.93 -15.91 -8.58
C ASP A 27 12.99 -16.56 -7.66
N LEU A 28 12.58 -17.61 -6.95
CA LEU A 28 13.43 -18.33 -6.00
C LEU A 28 14.16 -19.52 -6.62
N VAL A 29 13.94 -19.82 -7.90
CA VAL A 29 14.71 -20.85 -8.62
C VAL A 29 16.21 -20.61 -8.45
N GLY A 30 16.98 -21.58 -7.96
CA GLY A 30 18.44 -21.45 -7.77
C GLY A 30 18.89 -20.38 -6.76
N VAL A 31 18.02 -19.96 -5.83
CA VAL A 31 18.36 -18.89 -4.85
C VAL A 31 19.53 -19.27 -3.94
N THR A 32 19.65 -20.55 -3.59
CA THR A 32 20.72 -21.13 -2.76
C THR A 32 22.06 -21.20 -3.47
N GLU A 33 22.08 -21.12 -4.80
CA GLU A 33 23.31 -21.01 -5.59
C GLU A 33 23.75 -19.54 -5.73
N ARG A 34 22.79 -18.61 -5.78
CA ARG A 34 23.06 -17.17 -5.93
C ARG A 34 23.57 -16.50 -4.66
N ARG A 35 23.22 -17.03 -3.49
CA ARG A 35 23.46 -16.41 -2.18
C ARG A 35 23.77 -17.46 -1.13
N SER A 36 24.63 -17.10 -0.18
CA SER A 36 24.97 -17.98 0.94
C SER A 36 23.78 -18.17 1.87
N GLU A 37 23.72 -19.34 2.51
CA GLU A 37 22.69 -19.69 3.49
C GLU A 37 22.62 -18.65 4.62
N ASP A 38 23.77 -18.25 5.17
CA ASP A 38 23.84 -17.25 6.25
C ASP A 38 23.24 -15.89 5.85
N TRP A 39 23.43 -15.50 4.59
CA TRP A 39 22.83 -14.26 4.08
C TRP A 39 21.32 -14.41 3.92
N LEU A 40 20.86 -15.55 3.38
CA LEU A 40 19.44 -15.85 3.20
C LEU A 40 18.71 -15.91 4.55
N LEU A 41 19.29 -16.52 5.58
CA LEU A 41 18.72 -16.55 6.94
C LEU A 41 18.51 -15.15 7.50
N LYS A 42 19.51 -14.27 7.38
CA LYS A 42 19.41 -12.87 7.83
C LYS A 42 18.38 -12.09 7.02
N PHE A 43 18.35 -12.29 5.71
CA PHE A 43 17.44 -11.57 4.81
C PHE A 43 15.98 -12.00 5.00
N ILE A 44 15.71 -13.29 5.19
CA ILE A 44 14.36 -13.83 5.43
C ILE A 44 13.83 -13.38 6.80
N LYS A 45 14.70 -13.35 7.83
CA LYS A 45 14.32 -12.88 9.17
C LYS A 45 14.09 -11.38 9.22
N SER A 46 14.94 -10.57 8.59
CA SER A 46 14.76 -9.12 8.53
C SER A 46 15.43 -8.48 7.32
N SER A 47 14.65 -8.32 6.23
CA SER A 47 15.14 -7.74 4.98
C SER A 47 15.55 -6.27 5.17
N GLN A 48 14.76 -5.51 5.94
CA GLN A 48 14.99 -4.09 6.18
C GLN A 48 16.23 -3.84 7.04
N SER A 49 16.62 -4.78 7.90
CA SER A 49 17.84 -4.66 8.68
C SER A 49 19.09 -4.68 7.79
N LEU A 50 19.12 -5.53 6.75
CA LEU A 50 20.23 -5.58 5.79
C LEU A 50 20.27 -4.35 4.87
N VAL A 51 19.11 -3.85 4.44
CA VAL A 51 19.03 -2.60 3.67
C VAL A 51 19.56 -1.43 4.50
N LYS A 52 19.15 -1.32 5.77
CA LYS A 52 19.60 -0.26 6.68
C LYS A 52 21.07 -0.39 7.08
N SER A 53 21.62 -1.61 7.16
CA SER A 53 23.04 -1.82 7.43
C SER A 53 23.95 -1.49 6.23
N GLY A 54 23.38 -1.09 5.09
CA GLY A 54 24.13 -0.70 3.89
C GLY A 54 24.58 -1.88 3.02
N ASP A 55 23.94 -3.04 3.12
CA ASP A 55 24.20 -4.14 2.19
C ASP A 55 23.77 -3.72 0.77
N LYS A 56 24.76 -3.57 -0.13
CA LYS A 56 24.54 -3.13 -1.51
C LYS A 56 23.62 -4.07 -2.30
N THR A 57 23.66 -5.36 -1.98
CA THR A 57 22.81 -6.37 -2.62
C THR A 57 21.36 -6.21 -2.15
N ALA A 58 21.15 -6.06 -0.85
CA ALA A 58 19.81 -5.86 -0.30
C ALA A 58 19.18 -4.55 -0.78
N ASP A 59 19.94 -3.46 -0.81
CA ASP A 59 19.47 -2.15 -1.31
C ASP A 59 19.14 -2.18 -2.81
N SER A 60 20.02 -2.78 -3.63
CA SER A 60 19.76 -2.96 -5.07
C SER A 60 18.50 -3.79 -5.32
N LEU A 61 18.33 -4.88 -4.56
CA LEU A 61 17.15 -5.72 -4.66
C LEU A 61 15.89 -4.95 -4.24
N PHE A 62 15.93 -4.20 -3.14
CA PHE A 62 14.80 -3.40 -2.70
C PHE A 62 14.35 -2.39 -3.77
N LYS A 63 15.30 -1.70 -4.41
CA LYS A 63 15.02 -0.75 -5.50
C LYS A 63 14.48 -1.45 -6.75
N ALA A 64 15.06 -2.57 -7.15
CA ALA A 64 14.64 -3.34 -8.33
C ALA A 64 13.21 -3.91 -8.19
N PHE A 65 12.73 -4.08 -6.96
CA PHE A 65 11.40 -4.58 -6.65
C PHE A 65 10.46 -3.47 -6.16
N ASN A 66 10.58 -2.27 -6.74
CA ASN A 66 9.71 -1.11 -6.52
C ASN A 66 9.60 -0.67 -5.06
N SER A 67 10.64 -0.90 -4.27
CA SER A 67 10.68 -0.61 -2.83
C SER A 67 9.56 -1.32 -2.06
N VAL A 68 9.11 -2.48 -2.56
CA VAL A 68 8.21 -3.37 -1.82
C VAL A 68 9.02 -4.05 -0.72
N ILE A 69 8.57 -3.89 0.52
CA ILE A 69 9.23 -4.48 1.69
C ILE A 69 8.89 -5.96 1.74
N MET A 70 9.91 -6.82 1.74
CA MET A 70 9.73 -8.22 2.12
C MET A 70 9.48 -8.28 3.64
N PRO A 71 8.31 -8.76 4.11
CA PRO A 71 8.01 -8.79 5.53
C PRO A 71 8.96 -9.72 6.28
N ASP A 72 9.25 -9.31 7.52
CA ASP A 72 10.08 -10.08 8.44
C ASP A 72 9.36 -11.40 8.79
N GLN A 73 10.04 -12.53 8.58
CA GLN A 73 9.48 -13.84 8.83
C GLN A 73 9.84 -14.32 10.24
N ALA A 74 8.84 -14.39 11.12
CA ALA A 74 8.98 -14.87 12.49
C ALA A 74 9.04 -16.41 12.54
N MET A 75 10.12 -17.00 12.02
CA MET A 75 10.36 -18.44 12.02
C MET A 75 11.80 -18.76 12.47
N ASP A 76 11.98 -19.96 13.02
CA ASP A 76 13.29 -20.44 13.46
C ASP A 76 14.21 -20.78 12.28
N ASP A 77 15.51 -20.90 12.55
CA ASP A 77 16.50 -21.17 11.50
C ASP A 77 16.31 -22.56 10.87
N ALA A 78 15.85 -23.55 11.64
CA ALA A 78 15.62 -24.90 11.14
C ALA A 78 14.50 -24.91 10.07
N LYS A 79 13.41 -24.19 10.33
CA LYS A 79 12.27 -24.04 9.45
C LYS A 79 12.63 -23.27 8.18
N ILE A 80 13.45 -22.22 8.29
CA ILE A 80 13.97 -21.52 7.11
C ILE A 80 14.81 -22.46 6.25
N LYS A 81 15.72 -23.23 6.86
CA LYS A 81 16.56 -24.22 6.14
C LYS A 81 15.71 -25.28 5.44
N ASP A 82 14.67 -25.78 6.09
CA ASP A 82 13.74 -26.74 5.49
C ASP A 82 13.01 -26.16 4.26
N ILE A 83 12.63 -24.88 4.30
CA ILE A 83 12.03 -24.18 3.15
C ILE A 83 13.07 -23.99 2.03
N LEU A 84 14.31 -23.60 2.35
CA LEU A 84 15.39 -23.47 1.37
C LEU A 84 15.74 -24.81 0.70
N ALA A 85 15.72 -25.91 1.46
CA ALA A 85 15.89 -27.26 0.92
C ALA A 85 14.74 -27.64 -0.03
N TYR A 86 13.49 -27.31 0.34
CA TYR A 86 12.33 -27.49 -0.55
C TYR A 86 12.48 -26.70 -1.85
N ILE A 87 12.88 -25.43 -1.78
CA ILE A 87 13.11 -24.57 -2.96
C ILE A 87 14.20 -25.16 -3.86
N THR A 88 15.32 -25.63 -3.28
CA THR A 88 16.41 -26.26 -4.04
C THR A 88 15.93 -27.50 -4.78
N ASN A 89 15.19 -28.38 -4.09
CA ASN A 89 14.63 -29.59 -4.71
C ASN A 89 13.66 -29.28 -5.85
N GLN A 90 12.86 -28.22 -5.71
CA GLN A 90 11.92 -27.79 -6.74
C GLN A 90 12.63 -27.08 -7.91
N SER A 91 13.76 -26.43 -7.64
CA SER A 91 14.61 -25.78 -8.66
C SER A 91 15.32 -26.80 -9.55
N GLY A 92 15.76 -27.93 -8.97
CA GLY A 92 16.38 -29.04 -9.69
C GLY A 92 15.41 -29.87 -10.56
N GLY A 93 14.10 -29.68 -10.37
CA GLY A 93 13.05 -30.38 -11.13
C GLY A 93 12.56 -29.64 -12.39
N SER A 94 13.13 -28.47 -12.72
CA SER A 94 12.71 -27.70 -13.91
C SER A 94 13.38 -28.23 -15.19
N SER A 95 13.08 -29.48 -15.53
CA SER A 95 13.11 -30.00 -16.90
C SER A 95 12.06 -31.11 -17.02
N THR A 96 11.18 -30.92 -17.99
CA THR A 96 10.06 -31.81 -18.43
C THR A 96 8.67 -31.36 -17.98
N THR A 97 8.05 -30.59 -18.86
CA THR A 97 6.63 -30.59 -19.20
C THR A 97 5.90 -31.88 -18.82
N THR A 98 4.85 -31.79 -18.01
CA THR A 98 3.61 -32.56 -18.20
C THR A 98 2.47 -31.79 -17.55
N ALA A 99 1.60 -31.23 -18.39
CA ALA A 99 0.28 -30.80 -17.99
C ALA A 99 -0.52 -32.04 -17.57
N VAL A 100 -1.00 -32.06 -16.33
CA VAL A 100 -2.12 -32.91 -15.93
C VAL A 100 -3.18 -32.00 -15.35
N ALA A 101 -4.18 -31.73 -16.18
CA ALA A 101 -5.45 -31.15 -15.82
C ALA A 101 -6.37 -32.26 -15.31
N THR A 102 -6.85 -32.13 -14.07
CA THR A 102 -8.15 -32.62 -13.54
C THR A 102 -8.15 -32.23 -12.05
N GLU A 103 -9.21 -31.77 -11.40
CA GLU A 103 -10.64 -31.74 -11.72
C GLU A 103 -11.28 -30.74 -10.76
N ASN A 104 -12.08 -29.81 -11.29
CA ASN A 104 -12.93 -28.94 -10.49
C ASN A 104 -14.12 -29.76 -10.02
N THR A 105 -14.35 -29.83 -8.70
CA THR A 105 -15.66 -30.25 -8.17
C THR A 105 -16.49 -29.00 -7.96
N GLU A 106 -17.46 -28.81 -8.85
CA GLU A 106 -18.63 -27.96 -8.65
C GLU A 106 -19.35 -28.36 -7.35
N THR A 107 -19.65 -27.37 -6.52
CA THR A 107 -20.89 -27.39 -5.75
C THR A 107 -21.51 -26.01 -5.86
N THR A 108 -22.69 -26.04 -6.43
CA THR A 108 -23.55 -24.95 -6.86
C THR A 108 -24.00 -24.13 -5.66
N THR A 109 -23.79 -22.82 -5.70
CA THR A 109 -24.76 -21.88 -5.12
C THR A 109 -24.75 -20.61 -5.96
N GLU A 110 -25.84 -20.45 -6.69
CA GLU A 110 -26.48 -19.21 -7.12
C GLU A 110 -25.61 -18.12 -7.78
N VAL A 111 -25.74 -18.11 -9.10
CA VAL A 111 -25.17 -17.18 -10.07
C VAL A 111 -25.70 -15.76 -9.83
N VAL A 112 -24.85 -14.88 -9.32
CA VAL A 112 -24.87 -13.46 -9.73
C VAL A 112 -23.92 -13.34 -10.92
N PRO A 113 -24.34 -12.82 -12.09
CA PRO A 113 -23.48 -12.72 -13.26
C PRO A 113 -22.28 -11.81 -12.97
N VAL A 114 -21.07 -12.38 -12.99
CA VAL A 114 -19.83 -11.62 -12.87
C VAL A 114 -19.48 -11.07 -14.25
N GLU A 115 -19.88 -9.82 -14.48
CA GLU A 115 -19.42 -9.00 -15.59
C GLU A 115 -17.97 -8.51 -15.34
N PRO A 116 -17.11 -8.46 -16.36
CA PRO A 116 -15.80 -7.85 -16.24
C PRO A 116 -15.93 -6.34 -15.99
N GLY A 117 -15.39 -5.83 -14.87
CA GLY A 117 -15.17 -4.38 -14.72
C GLY A 117 -16.16 -3.58 -13.85
N ARG A 118 -16.63 -4.12 -12.72
CA ARG A 118 -17.41 -3.35 -11.73
C ARG A 118 -16.50 -2.50 -10.81
N TRP A 119 -15.69 -1.61 -11.39
CA TRP A 119 -14.80 -0.74 -10.63
C TRP A 119 -15.55 0.13 -9.60
N GLU A 120 -16.84 0.40 -9.83
CA GLU A 120 -17.73 1.09 -8.89
C GLU A 120 -18.02 0.27 -7.64
N VAL A 121 -18.20 -1.06 -7.77
CA VAL A 121 -18.37 -1.96 -6.62
C VAL A 121 -17.07 -2.05 -5.83
N GLY A 122 -15.95 -2.17 -6.53
CA GLY A 122 -14.63 -2.12 -5.90
C GLY A 122 -14.39 -0.81 -5.15
N GLN A 123 -14.84 0.31 -5.70
CA GLN A 123 -14.79 1.61 -5.04
C GLN A 123 -15.64 1.63 -3.77
N ASP A 124 -16.87 1.13 -3.84
CA ASP A 124 -17.81 1.11 -2.71
C ASP A 124 -17.33 0.19 -1.56
N LEU A 125 -16.71 -0.94 -1.90
CA LEU A 125 -16.00 -1.81 -0.96
C LEU A 125 -14.77 -1.10 -0.36
N PHE A 126 -13.98 -0.41 -1.19
CA PHE A 126 -12.79 0.29 -0.75
C PHE A 126 -13.11 1.40 0.26
N VAL A 127 -14.17 2.19 0.04
CA VAL A 127 -14.61 3.23 0.99
C VAL A 127 -15.37 2.71 2.20
N GLY A 128 -15.84 1.46 2.15
CA GLY A 128 -16.71 0.91 3.18
C GLY A 128 -18.16 1.39 3.10
N LYS A 129 -18.64 1.82 1.93
CA LYS A 129 -20.08 2.00 1.66
C LYS A 129 -20.77 0.64 1.66
N VAL A 130 -20.09 -0.35 1.07
CA VAL A 130 -20.43 -1.77 1.17
C VAL A 130 -19.42 -2.41 2.13
N ARG A 131 -19.91 -3.27 3.02
CA ARG A 131 -19.05 -4.04 3.93
C ARG A 131 -18.57 -5.29 3.23
N PHE A 132 -17.35 -5.72 3.55
CA PHE A 132 -16.87 -7.04 3.15
C PHE A 132 -17.70 -8.15 3.82
N ASP A 133 -17.89 -9.25 3.11
CA ASP A 133 -18.67 -10.42 3.54
C ASP A 133 -18.12 -11.00 4.84
N ASN A 134 -16.80 -11.15 4.91
CA ASN A 134 -16.11 -11.64 6.11
C ASN A 134 -15.84 -10.54 7.16
N GLY A 135 -16.44 -9.36 6.99
CA GLY A 135 -16.44 -8.29 8.00
C GLY A 135 -15.10 -7.56 8.18
N GLY A 136 -14.18 -7.62 7.20
CA GLY A 136 -12.93 -6.87 7.20
C GLY A 136 -13.14 -5.35 7.27
N PRO A 137 -12.13 -4.57 7.73
CA PRO A 137 -12.20 -3.11 7.72
C PRO A 137 -12.03 -2.55 6.30
N ALA A 138 -12.74 -1.46 5.98
CA ALA A 138 -12.62 -0.79 4.69
C ALA A 138 -11.18 -0.28 4.44
N CYS A 139 -10.71 -0.42 3.20
CA CYS A 139 -9.35 -0.07 2.82
C CYS A 139 -9.05 1.43 3.02
N ASN A 140 -10.02 2.30 2.74
CA ASN A 140 -9.90 3.76 2.88
C ASN A 140 -9.59 4.24 4.30
N SER A 141 -9.83 3.40 5.32
CA SER A 141 -9.57 3.74 6.72
C SER A 141 -8.06 3.91 6.97
N CYS A 142 -7.23 3.24 6.18
CA CYS A 142 -5.77 3.35 6.29
C CYS A 142 -5.11 3.80 5.00
N HIS A 143 -5.67 3.47 3.84
CA HIS A 143 -5.09 3.74 2.53
C HIS A 143 -5.81 4.87 1.80
N ASN A 144 -5.05 5.59 0.98
CA ASN A 144 -5.58 6.56 0.04
C ASN A 144 -5.55 6.02 -1.40
N VAL A 145 -6.53 6.46 -2.20
CA VAL A 145 -6.56 6.33 -3.65
C VAL A 145 -7.00 7.67 -4.21
N SER A 146 -6.15 8.29 -5.02
CA SER A 146 -6.38 9.60 -5.62
C SER A 146 -7.09 9.43 -6.97
N ILE A 147 -8.37 9.79 -7.01
CA ILE A 147 -9.17 9.90 -8.24
C ILE A 147 -9.92 11.24 -8.21
N ASN A 148 -10.15 11.82 -9.39
CA ASN A 148 -10.86 13.10 -9.50
C ASN A 148 -12.28 13.01 -8.91
N GLY A 149 -12.64 13.96 -8.03
CA GLY A 149 -13.97 14.05 -7.43
C GLY A 149 -14.20 13.16 -6.20
N TYR A 150 -13.15 12.59 -5.62
CA TYR A 150 -13.26 11.64 -4.51
C TYR A 150 -12.55 12.11 -3.25
N ILE A 151 -13.10 11.72 -2.09
CA ILE A 151 -12.56 12.09 -0.79
C ILE A 151 -11.34 11.23 -0.51
N SER A 152 -10.19 11.89 -0.40
CA SER A 152 -8.92 11.29 0.00
C SER A 152 -9.11 10.38 1.22
N GLY A 153 -8.66 9.14 1.12
CA GLY A 153 -8.65 8.16 2.19
C GLY A 153 -7.56 8.44 3.24
N GLY A 154 -7.35 7.47 4.12
CA GLY A 154 -6.38 7.56 5.21
C GLY A 154 -4.94 7.71 4.73
N ALA A 155 -4.16 8.52 5.46
CA ALA A 155 -2.73 8.72 5.23
C ALA A 155 -1.84 7.82 6.13
N LEU A 156 -2.44 6.82 6.78
CA LEU A 156 -1.74 5.96 7.75
C LEU A 156 -0.93 4.84 7.06
N ALA A 157 -1.32 4.44 5.86
CA ALA A 157 -0.65 3.41 5.08
C ALA A 157 -0.26 3.93 3.68
N LYS A 158 0.43 3.09 2.90
CA LYS A 158 0.91 3.48 1.57
C LYS A 158 -0.26 3.80 0.64
N ASP A 159 -0.12 4.88 -0.13
CA ASP A 159 -1.08 5.23 -1.18
C ASP A 159 -1.15 4.13 -2.26
N LEU A 160 -2.38 3.69 -2.55
CA LEU A 160 -2.67 2.58 -3.45
C LEU A 160 -3.05 3.02 -4.87
N THR A 161 -3.02 4.33 -5.17
CA THR A 161 -3.40 4.87 -6.50
C THR A 161 -2.66 4.19 -7.64
N GLN A 162 -1.36 3.90 -7.45
CA GLN A 162 -0.53 3.23 -8.44
C GLN A 162 -0.12 1.81 -8.01
N ALA A 163 -0.94 1.14 -7.19
CA ALA A 163 -0.61 -0.18 -6.67
C ALA A 163 -0.45 -1.22 -7.78
N VAL A 164 -1.30 -1.17 -8.82
CA VAL A 164 -1.30 -2.13 -9.93
C VAL A 164 -0.05 -1.97 -10.79
N SER A 165 0.37 -0.75 -11.11
CA SER A 165 1.65 -0.52 -11.82
C SER A 165 2.87 -0.97 -11.00
N ARG A 166 2.82 -0.88 -9.66
CA ARG A 166 3.95 -1.29 -8.80
C ARG A 166 4.07 -2.80 -8.64
N LEU A 167 2.95 -3.52 -8.54
CA LEU A 167 2.92 -4.94 -8.22
C LEU A 167 2.75 -5.86 -9.44
N THR A 168 2.43 -5.31 -10.62
CA THR A 168 1.91 -6.05 -11.80
C THR A 168 0.53 -6.65 -11.53
N GLY A 169 -0.32 -6.86 -12.56
CA GLY A 169 -1.72 -7.28 -12.36
C GLY A 169 -1.87 -8.58 -11.54
N ASP A 170 -1.08 -9.60 -11.89
CA ASP A 170 -1.07 -10.89 -11.19
C ASP A 170 -0.48 -10.79 -9.78
N GLY A 171 0.56 -9.98 -9.60
CA GLY A 171 1.14 -9.71 -8.28
C GLY A 171 0.21 -8.92 -7.37
N ALA A 172 -0.57 -7.99 -7.91
CA ALA A 172 -1.60 -7.26 -7.17
C ALA A 172 -2.72 -8.20 -6.72
N LYS A 173 -3.22 -9.07 -7.61
CA LYS A 173 -4.20 -10.09 -7.23
C LYS A 173 -3.68 -11.00 -6.13
N ALA A 174 -2.46 -11.52 -6.25
CA ALA A 174 -1.85 -12.36 -5.20
C ALA A 174 -1.66 -11.61 -3.88
N PHE A 175 -1.33 -10.31 -3.94
CA PHE A 175 -1.16 -9.46 -2.76
C PHE A 175 -2.47 -9.22 -2.00
N PHE A 176 -3.61 -9.13 -2.70
CA PHE A 176 -4.94 -8.90 -2.11
C PHE A 176 -5.71 -10.20 -1.81
N ALA A 177 -5.51 -11.26 -2.60
CA ALA A 177 -6.13 -12.58 -2.40
C ALA A 177 -5.44 -13.43 -1.33
N GLY A 178 -4.22 -13.07 -0.94
CA GLY A 178 -3.49 -13.80 0.08
C GLY A 178 -4.23 -13.80 1.42
N THR A 179 -4.46 -15.00 1.97
CA THR A 179 -4.94 -15.23 3.36
C THR A 179 -4.02 -14.62 4.43
N SER A 180 -2.88 -14.06 4.02
CA SER A 180 -1.89 -13.37 4.84
C SER A 180 -1.46 -12.10 4.11
N LEU A 181 -2.20 -11.00 4.30
CA LEU A 181 -1.73 -9.69 3.86
C LEU A 181 -0.29 -9.49 4.39
N PRO A 182 0.70 -9.11 3.58
CA PRO A 182 2.11 -9.26 3.98
C PRO A 182 2.50 -8.36 5.17
N MET A 183 1.74 -7.29 5.41
CA MET A 183 2.04 -6.30 6.43
C MET A 183 1.48 -6.72 7.81
N PRO A 184 2.29 -6.74 8.89
CA PRO A 184 1.84 -7.20 10.22
C PRO A 184 0.58 -6.51 10.75
N GLN A 185 0.37 -5.23 10.41
CA GLN A 185 -0.82 -4.49 10.80
C GLN A 185 -2.07 -4.93 10.02
N MET A 186 -1.92 -5.24 8.74
CA MET A 186 -3.00 -5.78 7.92
C MET A 186 -3.34 -7.21 8.33
N GLN A 187 -2.35 -8.05 8.63
CA GLN A 187 -2.58 -9.41 9.16
C GLN A 187 -3.46 -9.41 10.41
N LYS A 188 -3.15 -8.53 11.36
CA LYS A 188 -3.95 -8.40 12.59
C LYS A 188 -5.37 -7.90 12.30
N SER A 189 -5.49 -6.92 11.41
CA SER A 189 -6.78 -6.31 11.07
C SER A 189 -7.70 -7.27 10.31
N TYR A 190 -7.13 -8.16 9.51
CA TYR A 190 -7.84 -9.15 8.68
C TYR A 190 -7.77 -10.58 9.22
N ALA A 191 -7.26 -10.78 10.44
CA ALA A 191 -7.18 -12.10 11.07
C ALA A 191 -8.59 -12.72 11.16
N GLY A 192 -8.79 -13.84 10.45
CA GLY A 192 -10.09 -14.52 10.36
C GLY A 192 -11.16 -13.78 9.55
N ARG A 193 -10.78 -12.75 8.77
CA ARG A 193 -11.68 -11.89 8.00
C ARG A 193 -11.16 -11.71 6.56
N ALA A 194 -10.69 -12.80 5.95
CA ALA A 194 -10.08 -12.76 4.61
C ALA A 194 -11.08 -12.27 3.55
N LEU A 195 -10.60 -11.63 2.50
CA LEU A 195 -11.46 -11.21 1.38
C LEU A 195 -11.85 -12.43 0.54
N THR A 196 -13.03 -12.37 -0.08
CA THR A 196 -13.44 -13.37 -1.08
C THR A 196 -12.74 -13.10 -2.41
N ASP A 197 -12.65 -14.12 -3.26
CA ASP A 197 -12.05 -13.97 -4.59
C ASP A 197 -12.76 -12.90 -5.43
N GLN A 198 -14.08 -12.76 -5.26
CA GLN A 198 -14.88 -11.77 -5.95
C GLN A 198 -14.57 -10.35 -5.46
N GLU A 199 -14.53 -10.13 -4.14
CA GLU A 199 -14.17 -8.84 -3.55
C GLU A 199 -12.77 -8.39 -3.98
N VAL A 200 -11.82 -9.32 -4.07
CA VAL A 200 -10.46 -9.05 -4.55
C VAL A 200 -10.47 -8.62 -6.01
N ASN A 201 -11.25 -9.28 -6.86
CA ASN A 201 -11.36 -8.90 -8.27
C ASN A 201 -12.00 -7.51 -8.44
N ASP A 202 -13.04 -7.21 -7.67
CA ASP A 202 -13.73 -5.91 -7.71
C ASP A 202 -12.80 -4.78 -7.24
N ILE A 203 -12.08 -4.97 -6.12
CA ILE A 203 -11.05 -4.02 -5.67
C ILE A 203 -9.95 -3.86 -6.71
N LEU A 204 -9.49 -4.94 -7.33
CA LEU A 204 -8.44 -4.88 -8.35
C LEU A 204 -8.90 -4.10 -9.59
N ALA A 205 -10.16 -4.26 -10.01
CA ALA A 205 -10.75 -3.47 -11.08
C ALA A 205 -10.76 -1.97 -10.73
N PHE A 206 -11.14 -1.62 -9.49
CA PHE A 206 -11.08 -0.25 -9.00
C PHE A 206 -9.67 0.33 -8.99
N LEU A 207 -8.68 -0.41 -8.47
CA LEU A 207 -7.29 0.05 -8.41
C LEU A 207 -6.67 0.16 -9.80
N THR A 208 -7.09 -0.67 -10.75
CA THR A 208 -6.65 -0.56 -12.16
C THR A 208 -7.20 0.72 -12.79
N TYR A 209 -8.49 1.00 -12.59
CA TYR A 209 -9.11 2.25 -13.04
C TYR A 209 -8.43 3.48 -12.42
N ALA A 210 -8.13 3.46 -11.12
CA ALA A 210 -7.43 4.55 -10.45
C ALA A 210 -5.99 4.75 -10.96
N ASP A 211 -5.28 3.67 -11.26
CA ASP A 211 -3.93 3.69 -11.83
C ASP A 211 -3.91 4.28 -13.24
N GLU A 212 -4.89 3.92 -14.08
CA GLU A 212 -5.09 4.51 -15.41
C GLU A 212 -5.43 6.00 -15.33
N GLN A 213 -6.33 6.39 -14.42
CA GLN A 213 -6.68 7.79 -14.19
C GLN A 213 -5.49 8.61 -13.72
N ALA A 214 -4.60 8.04 -12.89
CA ALA A 214 -3.39 8.72 -12.46
C ALA A 214 -2.34 8.89 -13.58
N LYS A 215 -2.38 8.05 -14.62
CA LYS A 215 -1.53 8.18 -15.82
C LYS A 215 -2.04 9.25 -16.76
N THR A 216 -3.36 9.33 -16.96
CA THR A 216 -4.00 10.26 -17.90
C THR A 216 -4.20 11.64 -17.28
N ASN A 217 -4.41 11.69 -15.97
CA ASN A 217 -4.59 12.90 -15.19
C ASN A 217 -3.67 12.82 -13.97
N PRO A 218 -2.34 13.02 -14.13
CA PRO A 218 -1.43 13.08 -12.98
C PRO A 218 -2.00 14.13 -12.03
N SER A 219 -2.48 13.66 -10.88
CA SER A 219 -3.26 14.43 -9.92
C SER A 219 -2.64 15.81 -9.74
N ASP A 220 -3.28 16.78 -10.35
CA ASP A 220 -2.73 18.11 -10.49
C ASP A 220 -2.70 18.71 -9.08
N SER A 221 -1.48 18.93 -8.59
CA SER A 221 -1.17 19.78 -7.43
C SER A 221 -1.83 21.17 -7.52
N ILE A 222 -2.44 21.49 -8.66
CA ILE A 222 -3.24 22.68 -8.95
C ILE A 222 -4.40 22.87 -7.98
N VAL A 223 -5.15 21.86 -7.52
CA VAL A 223 -6.29 22.10 -6.61
C VAL A 223 -5.80 22.52 -5.22
N GLY A 224 -4.83 21.79 -4.67
CA GLY A 224 -4.21 22.12 -3.38
C GLY A 224 -3.47 23.47 -3.42
N THR A 225 -2.75 23.73 -4.51
CA THR A 225 -2.04 25.00 -4.72
C THR A 225 -3.01 26.16 -4.90
N ARG A 226 -4.11 25.99 -5.63
CA ARG A 226 -5.14 27.03 -5.79
C ARG A 226 -5.87 27.35 -4.49
N MET A 227 -6.17 26.34 -3.67
CA MET A 227 -6.73 26.56 -2.33
C MET A 227 -5.75 27.28 -1.40
N LEU A 228 -4.48 26.88 -1.42
CA LEU A 228 -3.44 27.51 -0.60
C LEU A 228 -3.16 28.96 -1.04
N VAL A 229 -2.98 29.19 -2.34
CA VAL A 229 -2.76 30.54 -2.90
C VAL A 229 -4.00 31.40 -2.72
N GLY A 230 -5.20 30.87 -2.98
CA GLY A 230 -6.46 31.56 -2.74
C GLY A 230 -6.65 31.92 -1.26
N GLY A 231 -6.31 31.01 -0.35
CA GLY A 231 -6.33 31.26 1.09
C GLY A 231 -5.35 32.36 1.51
N ILE A 232 -4.11 32.32 1.03
CA ILE A 232 -3.11 33.36 1.30
C ILE A 232 -3.59 34.72 0.78
N LEU A 233 -4.08 34.78 -0.47
CA LEU A 233 -4.60 36.01 -1.06
C LEU A 233 -5.80 36.53 -0.27
N GLY A 234 -6.70 35.65 0.18
CA GLY A 234 -7.84 36.01 1.01
C GLY A 234 -7.43 36.60 2.36
N VAL A 235 -6.44 36.00 3.04
CA VAL A 235 -5.90 36.50 4.31
C VAL A 235 -5.21 37.85 4.10
N VAL A 236 -4.40 38.00 3.05
CA VAL A 236 -3.74 39.28 2.73
C VAL A 236 -4.77 40.37 2.44
N ALA A 237 -5.82 40.06 1.67
CA ALA A 237 -6.90 41.01 1.37
C ALA A 237 -7.67 41.42 2.64
N LEU A 238 -7.96 40.47 3.53
CA LEU A 238 -8.59 40.75 4.82
C LEU A 238 -7.70 41.64 5.69
N LEU A 239 -6.42 41.33 5.83
CA LEU A 239 -5.48 42.13 6.62
C LEU A 239 -5.31 43.54 6.05
N ALA A 240 -5.27 43.69 4.72
CA ALA A 240 -5.25 44.99 4.06
C ALA A 240 -6.53 45.80 4.34
N LEU A 241 -7.70 45.16 4.26
CA LEU A 241 -8.99 45.77 4.58
C LEU A 241 -9.05 46.21 6.05
N PHE A 242 -8.66 45.34 6.99
CA PHE A 242 -8.60 45.67 8.41
C PHE A 242 -7.67 46.84 8.69
N THR A 243 -6.48 46.84 8.08
CA THR A 243 -5.52 47.94 8.19
C THR A 243 -6.13 49.23 7.67
N PHE A 244 -6.78 49.19 6.50
CA PHE A 244 -7.43 50.35 5.89
C PHE A 244 -8.56 50.93 6.75
N ILE A 245 -9.41 50.08 7.33
CA ILE A 245 -10.47 50.50 8.27
C ILE A 245 -9.86 51.13 9.52
N TRP A 246 -8.72 50.62 10.00
CA TRP A 246 -8.04 51.15 11.19
C TRP A 246 -7.11 52.34 10.96
N ILE A 247 -6.85 52.77 9.72
CA ILE A 247 -6.01 53.95 9.44
C ILE A 247 -6.56 55.23 10.11
N ARG A 248 -7.88 55.32 10.29
CA ARG A 248 -8.54 56.47 10.93
C ARG A 248 -8.74 56.33 12.45
N ARG A 249 -8.16 55.30 13.08
CA ARG A 249 -8.23 55.14 14.53
C ARG A 249 -7.47 56.26 15.24
N LYS A 250 -8.06 56.82 16.29
CA LYS A 250 -7.39 57.79 17.17
C LYS A 250 -6.14 57.14 17.77
N LYS A 251 -4.96 57.73 17.51
CA LYS A 251 -3.67 57.26 18.03
C LYS A 251 -3.45 57.60 19.51
N GLN A 252 -4.26 58.49 20.04
CA GLN A 252 -4.18 58.99 21.40
C GLN A 252 -5.46 58.66 22.16
N THR A 253 -5.32 58.45 23.47
CA THR A 253 -6.46 58.32 24.37
C THR A 253 -7.19 59.66 24.49
N VAL A 254 -8.47 59.63 24.85
CA VAL A 254 -9.31 60.84 24.95
C VAL A 254 -8.72 61.87 25.94
N ASN A 255 -7.99 61.39 26.96
CA ASN A 255 -7.37 62.22 27.99
C ASN A 255 -5.87 62.48 27.76
N TYR A 256 -5.33 62.23 26.57
CA TYR A 256 -3.90 62.41 26.28
C TYR A 256 -3.40 63.82 26.61
N SER A 257 -4.21 64.84 26.32
CA SER A 257 -3.89 66.23 26.65
C SER A 257 -3.86 66.52 28.16
N ILE A 258 -4.57 65.74 28.98
CA ILE A 258 -4.52 65.82 30.45
C ILE A 258 -3.22 65.18 30.95
N PHE A 259 -2.90 63.99 30.43
CA PHE A 259 -1.68 63.27 30.78
C PHE A 259 -0.42 64.06 30.42
N GLU A 260 -0.37 64.68 29.23
CA GLU A 260 0.78 65.53 28.85
C GLU A 260 0.95 66.75 29.76
N ARG A 261 -0.15 67.37 30.23
CA ARG A 261 -0.04 68.47 31.18
C ARG A 261 0.51 68.01 32.54
N GLN A 262 0.22 66.78 32.96
CA GLN A 262 0.68 66.24 34.24
C GLN A 262 2.18 65.94 34.25
N ILE A 263 2.77 65.52 33.12
CA ILE A 263 4.21 65.23 33.03
C ILE A 263 5.09 66.49 32.95
N HIS A 264 4.52 67.63 32.53
CA HIS A 264 5.23 68.92 32.41
C HIS A 264 5.03 69.87 33.61
N SER A 265 4.29 69.45 34.64
CA SER A 265 3.90 70.27 35.80
C SER A 265 4.78 70.05 37.05
N ASN A 266 6.01 69.54 36.89
CA ASN A 266 6.97 69.42 38.01
C ASN A 266 7.96 70.58 38.02
#